data_AF-A0A7L3NKA4-F1
#
_entry.id   AF-A0A7L3NKA4-F1
#
_cell.length_a   1.000
_cell.length_b   1.000
_cell.length_c   1.000
_cell.angle_alpha   90.00
_cell.angle_beta   90.00
_cell.angle_gamma   90.00
#
_symmetry.space_group_name_H-M   'P 1'
#
loop_
_entity.id
_entity.type
_entity.pdbx_description
1 polymer ?
#
loop_
_entity_poly.entity_id
_entity_poly.type
_entity_poly.pdbx_seq_one_letter_code
_entity_poly.pdbx_strand_id
1 'polypeptide(L)'
;MLLVGVLPAAAVSGFARAVAVFSVTLVLSARPPRCVLSISPAASWSCLHSFNMFKSYNTKVYHSKALTSPYPRSRIERSHVPEDKVSWLVEWKDYNPVEYTAVSILAGPSWADPQINDKGFSPKFNERDGEVERRSLNGLYMVENGRPRNPVGRTGLTGRGLLGRWGPNHAADPVVTRWKRDGSGNKVAHPVTGKNILQFVAIKRRDCGEWAIPGGMVDPGEKISATLKREFEEEALNSLQKSPEEKAELEKQLHKLFREEHFVVYRGYVDDPRNTDNAWMETEAVNYHDETGEALDNLPLEAGDDAGKVKWVDISEKLKLYANHSYFIKLVTERWEAHWTE
;
A
#
# COMPACT_ATOMS: atom_id res chain seq x y z
N MET A 1 26.23 -61.02 -26.42
CA MET A 1 27.70 -60.97 -26.30
C MET A 1 28.20 -59.73 -27.05
N LEU A 2 28.95 -58.89 -26.33
CA LEU A 2 29.83 -57.78 -26.71
C LEU A 2 29.66 -56.99 -28.04
N LEU A 3 29.48 -55.67 -27.83
CA LEU A 3 30.03 -54.49 -28.55
C LEU A 3 31.18 -54.75 -29.53
N VAL A 4 31.21 -53.97 -30.64
CA VAL A 4 32.29 -53.01 -30.98
C VAL A 4 31.74 -51.94 -31.95
N GLY A 5 31.95 -50.67 -31.64
CA GLY A 5 31.77 -49.53 -32.55
C GLY A 5 33.07 -49.16 -33.27
N VAL A 6 32.96 -48.57 -34.46
CA VAL A 6 34.07 -48.00 -35.23
C VAL A 6 33.61 -46.71 -35.91
N LEU A 7 34.32 -45.61 -35.64
CA LEU A 7 34.50 -44.43 -36.50
C LEU A 7 35.91 -44.55 -37.13
N PRO A 8 36.14 -44.09 -38.37
CA PRO A 8 36.83 -42.80 -38.62
C PRO A 8 36.31 -42.12 -39.92
N ALA A 9 36.73 -40.98 -40.47
CA ALA A 9 37.96 -40.18 -40.55
C ALA A 9 37.56 -38.75 -41.03
N ALA A 10 38.08 -37.65 -40.48
CA ALA A 10 39.32 -36.92 -40.81
C ALA A 10 39.43 -36.33 -42.25
N ALA A 11 39.52 -34.99 -42.33
CA ALA A 11 40.28 -34.27 -43.35
C ALA A 11 40.83 -32.95 -42.77
N VAL A 12 42.08 -32.66 -43.13
CA VAL A 12 43.04 -31.73 -42.51
C VAL A 12 43.36 -30.59 -43.48
N SER A 13 43.61 -29.39 -42.96
CA SER A 13 44.69 -28.44 -43.37
C SER A 13 44.46 -27.11 -42.63
N GLY A 14 45.43 -26.36 -42.10
CA GLY A 14 46.87 -26.48 -41.96
C GLY A 14 47.42 -25.10 -41.50
N PHE A 15 48.09 -25.06 -40.34
CA PHE A 15 49.30 -24.28 -39.93
C PHE A 15 49.59 -22.86 -40.51
N ALA A 16 50.18 -21.86 -39.81
CA ALA A 16 50.94 -21.80 -38.55
C ALA A 16 51.09 -20.35 -37.99
N ARG A 17 51.34 -20.32 -36.66
CA ARG A 17 52.11 -19.42 -35.74
C ARG A 17 53.03 -18.33 -36.37
N ALA A 18 53.37 -17.19 -35.73
CA ALA A 18 53.86 -17.01 -34.35
C ALA A 18 53.88 -15.52 -33.90
N VAL A 19 54.13 -15.35 -32.60
CA VAL A 19 54.11 -14.13 -31.75
C VAL A 19 55.42 -13.34 -31.81
N ALA A 20 55.35 -12.01 -31.63
CA ALA A 20 56.44 -11.19 -31.11
C ALA A 20 55.92 -10.18 -30.07
N VAL A 21 56.57 -10.13 -28.90
CA VAL A 21 56.33 -9.22 -27.78
C VAL A 21 57.39 -8.13 -27.80
N PHE A 22 57.00 -6.86 -27.64
CA PHE A 22 57.92 -5.77 -27.28
C PHE A 22 57.29 -4.91 -26.17
N SER A 23 58.04 -4.77 -25.06
CA SER A 23 57.79 -3.80 -23.99
C SER A 23 58.57 -2.53 -24.25
N VAL A 24 57.98 -1.36 -24.01
CA VAL A 24 58.70 -0.11 -23.80
C VAL A 24 58.01 0.69 -22.69
N THR A 25 58.77 0.97 -21.64
CA THR A 25 58.42 1.85 -20.52
C THR A 25 58.83 3.28 -20.85
N LEU A 26 57.99 4.27 -20.56
CA LEU A 26 58.42 5.68 -20.54
C LEU A 26 57.80 6.40 -19.33
N VAL A 27 58.65 6.99 -18.50
CA VAL A 27 58.29 7.94 -17.44
C VAL A 27 59.15 9.18 -17.66
N LEU A 28 58.55 10.38 -17.62
CA LEU A 28 59.06 11.57 -16.91
C LEU A 28 58.13 12.81 -17.04
N SER A 29 57.59 13.21 -15.88
CA SER A 29 57.33 14.56 -15.31
C SER A 29 57.47 15.87 -16.13
N ALA A 30 56.47 16.77 -16.04
CA ALA A 30 56.57 18.16 -15.52
C ALA A 30 55.20 18.91 -15.54
N ARG A 31 54.99 19.90 -14.63
CA ARG A 31 53.72 20.64 -14.36
C ARG A 31 53.56 21.97 -15.18
N PRO A 32 52.58 22.89 -14.90
CA PRO A 32 51.44 23.30 -15.77
C PRO A 32 51.56 24.75 -16.33
N PRO A 33 50.62 25.25 -17.18
CA PRO A 33 49.68 26.28 -16.68
C PRO A 33 48.29 26.44 -17.38
N ARG A 34 47.36 27.02 -16.60
CA ARG A 34 46.19 27.90 -16.87
C ARG A 34 45.44 27.94 -18.23
N CYS A 35 44.17 27.54 -18.14
CA CYS A 35 42.92 28.27 -18.49
C CYS A 35 42.77 29.02 -19.84
N VAL A 36 41.94 28.47 -20.75
CA VAL A 36 41.11 29.23 -21.71
C VAL A 36 39.77 28.50 -21.90
N LEU A 37 38.67 29.25 -21.80
CA LEU A 37 37.29 28.83 -22.08
C LEU A 37 37.04 28.72 -23.60
N SER A 38 36.42 27.63 -24.05
CA SER A 38 35.63 27.58 -25.29
C SER A 38 34.51 26.54 -25.18
N ILE A 39 33.34 26.87 -25.73
CA ILE A 39 32.02 26.30 -25.45
C ILE A 39 31.57 25.27 -26.50
N SER A 40 30.86 24.23 -26.02
CA SER A 40 29.88 23.32 -26.65
C SER A 40 30.34 22.17 -27.58
N PRO A 41 29.52 21.10 -27.78
CA PRO A 41 28.54 20.43 -26.88
C PRO A 41 28.69 18.89 -26.91
N ALA A 42 27.84 18.19 -26.13
CA ALA A 42 27.61 16.74 -26.12
C ALA A 42 28.52 15.89 -25.20
N ALA A 43 27.99 15.56 -24.03
CA ALA A 43 28.22 14.27 -23.40
C ALA A 43 27.10 14.01 -22.37
N SER A 44 26.25 13.03 -22.67
CA SER A 44 25.87 11.94 -21.76
C SER A 44 25.93 12.26 -20.26
N TRP A 45 24.79 12.62 -19.66
CA TRP A 45 24.57 12.46 -18.23
C TRP A 45 23.63 11.28 -18.01
N SER A 46 24.17 10.08 -18.12
CA SER A 46 23.68 8.91 -17.41
C SER A 46 24.04 9.07 -15.92
N CYS A 47 23.31 9.95 -15.23
CA CYS A 47 23.31 9.97 -13.78
C CYS A 47 22.06 9.23 -13.31
N LEU A 48 22.18 7.90 -13.22
CA LEU A 48 21.28 7.07 -12.43
C LEU A 48 21.39 7.53 -10.97
N HIS A 49 20.59 8.54 -10.61
CA HIS A 49 20.22 8.71 -9.22
C HIS A 49 19.26 7.57 -8.89
N SER A 50 19.83 6.44 -8.47
CA SER A 50 19.13 5.53 -7.58
C SER A 50 18.81 6.32 -6.31
N PHE A 51 17.67 6.99 -6.29
CA PHE A 51 17.05 7.46 -5.06
C PHE A 51 16.66 6.21 -4.27
N ASN A 52 17.64 5.69 -3.54
CA ASN A 52 17.45 4.63 -2.57
C ASN A 52 16.79 5.26 -1.35
N MET A 53 15.49 5.54 -1.47
CA MET A 53 14.67 6.11 -0.40
C MET A 53 13.96 4.99 0.38
N PHE A 54 14.68 3.91 0.70
CA PHE A 54 14.30 3.02 1.79
C PHE A 54 14.95 3.49 3.08
N LYS A 55 14.53 4.68 3.55
CA LYS A 55 14.51 4.89 5.00
C LYS A 55 13.29 4.16 5.50
N SER A 56 13.50 2.93 5.96
CA SER A 56 12.61 2.32 6.96
C SER A 56 12.60 3.28 8.14
N TYR A 57 11.66 4.22 8.13
CA TYR A 57 11.23 4.84 9.36
C TYR A 57 10.64 3.69 10.17
N ASN A 58 11.45 3.14 11.06
CA ASN A 58 11.00 2.27 12.12
C ASN A 58 10.25 3.14 13.15
N THR A 59 9.22 3.86 12.69
CA THR A 59 8.20 4.41 13.54
C THR A 59 7.55 3.18 14.17
N LYS A 60 7.81 2.97 15.46
CA LYS A 60 7.03 2.02 16.25
C LYS A 60 5.57 2.41 16.05
N VAL A 61 4.86 1.67 15.21
CA VAL A 61 3.42 1.81 15.08
C VAL A 61 2.87 1.36 16.42
N TYR A 62 2.35 2.31 17.20
CA TYR A 62 1.60 1.98 18.40
C TYR A 62 0.13 1.91 17.98
N HIS A 63 -0.50 0.75 18.17
CA HIS A 63 -1.91 0.60 17.84
C HIS A 63 -2.79 0.94 19.04
N SER A 64 -3.74 1.84 18.83
CA SER A 64 -4.69 2.29 19.85
C SER A 64 -6.12 1.92 19.46
N LYS A 65 -6.46 2.02 18.17
CA LYS A 65 -7.77 1.63 17.66
C LYS A 65 -7.99 0.13 17.82
N ALA A 66 -6.95 -0.68 17.56
CA ALA A 66 -6.96 -2.12 17.78
C ALA A 66 -7.20 -2.55 19.24
N LEU A 67 -7.09 -1.63 20.21
CA LEU A 67 -7.34 -1.90 21.64
C LEU A 67 -8.74 -1.45 22.09
N THR A 68 -9.51 -0.80 21.20
CA THR A 68 -10.83 -0.25 21.55
C THR A 68 -11.91 -1.33 21.64
N SER A 69 -12.87 -1.10 22.54
CA SER A 69 -14.04 -1.94 22.75
C SER A 69 -15.34 -1.11 22.77
N PRO A 70 -16.52 -1.70 22.49
CA PRO A 70 -16.70 -3.09 22.07
C PRO A 70 -16.11 -3.35 20.68
N TYR A 71 -15.74 -4.62 20.42
CA TYR A 71 -15.28 -5.04 19.09
C TYR A 71 -16.36 -4.69 18.04
N PRO A 72 -16.00 -4.13 16.86
CA PRO A 72 -16.97 -3.61 15.90
C PRO A 72 -18.12 -4.57 15.59
N ARG A 73 -19.34 -4.03 15.50
CA ARG A 73 -20.60 -4.77 15.24
C ARG A 73 -20.87 -5.92 16.23
N SER A 74 -20.37 -5.81 17.47
CA SER A 74 -20.60 -6.80 18.52
C SER A 74 -20.78 -6.14 19.89
N ARG A 75 -20.97 -6.95 20.93
CA ARG A 75 -20.90 -6.55 22.35
C ARG A 75 -19.67 -7.13 23.06
N ILE A 76 -18.69 -7.62 22.29
CA ILE A 76 -17.51 -8.29 22.83
C ILE A 76 -16.53 -7.25 23.33
N GLU A 77 -16.21 -7.30 24.62
CA GLU A 77 -15.18 -6.48 25.23
C GLU A 77 -13.83 -7.18 25.11
N ARG A 78 -12.80 -6.45 24.67
CA ARG A 78 -11.42 -6.97 24.67
C ARG A 78 -10.92 -7.09 26.10
N SER A 79 -10.02 -8.03 26.34
CA SER A 79 -9.22 -8.00 27.56
C SER A 79 -8.37 -6.74 27.60
N HIS A 80 -8.31 -6.07 28.74
CA HIS A 80 -7.48 -4.88 28.88
C HIS A 80 -6.00 -5.21 28.66
N VAL A 81 -5.33 -4.47 27.78
CA VAL A 81 -3.90 -4.57 27.50
C VAL A 81 -3.22 -3.29 27.99
N PRO A 82 -2.43 -3.35 29.07
CA PRO A 82 -1.60 -2.23 29.50
C PRO A 82 -0.61 -1.80 28.41
N GLU A 83 -0.32 -0.50 28.33
CA GLU A 83 0.56 0.08 27.31
C GLU A 83 1.96 -0.59 27.29
N ASP A 84 2.52 -0.89 28.45
CA ASP A 84 3.81 -1.57 28.61
C ASP A 84 3.76 -3.07 28.27
N LYS A 85 2.56 -3.63 28.05
CA LYS A 85 2.32 -5.05 27.76
C LYS A 85 1.80 -5.31 26.35
N VAL A 86 1.66 -4.27 25.51
CA VAL A 86 1.29 -4.41 24.09
C VAL A 86 2.31 -5.28 23.34
N SER A 87 3.61 -5.05 23.53
CA SER A 87 4.65 -5.79 22.79
C SER A 87 4.72 -7.27 23.19
N TRP A 88 4.71 -8.16 22.18
CA TRP A 88 4.93 -9.60 22.37
C TRP A 88 6.28 -9.95 23.01
N LEU A 89 7.27 -9.06 22.93
CA LEU A 89 8.58 -9.26 23.57
C LEU A 89 8.52 -9.16 25.09
N VAL A 90 7.48 -8.51 25.62
CA VAL A 90 7.25 -8.44 27.05
C VAL A 90 6.54 -9.71 27.49
N GLU A 91 7.17 -10.43 28.41
CA GLU A 91 6.59 -11.62 29.02
C GLU A 91 5.32 -11.24 29.80
N TRP A 92 4.26 -12.02 29.56
CA TRP A 92 2.99 -11.89 30.26
C TRP A 92 2.28 -13.23 30.25
N LYS A 93 2.56 -14.06 31.27
CA LYS A 93 2.01 -15.42 31.38
C LYS A 93 0.51 -15.44 31.61
N ASP A 94 0.00 -14.44 32.32
CA ASP A 94 -1.42 -14.31 32.67
C ASP A 94 -2.25 -13.64 31.56
N TYR A 95 -1.67 -13.41 30.38
CA TYR A 95 -2.40 -12.86 29.25
C TYR A 95 -3.44 -13.88 28.75
N ASN A 96 -4.70 -13.59 29.02
CA ASN A 96 -5.84 -14.43 28.67
C ASN A 96 -6.87 -13.64 27.85
N PRO A 97 -6.60 -13.39 26.56
CA PRO A 97 -7.48 -12.61 25.70
C PRO A 97 -8.82 -13.31 25.46
N VAL A 98 -9.87 -12.51 25.22
CA VAL A 98 -11.17 -13.04 24.81
C VAL A 98 -11.04 -13.64 23.40
N GLU A 99 -11.59 -14.82 23.17
CA GLU A 99 -11.64 -15.40 21.82
C GLU A 99 -12.93 -15.03 21.10
N TYR A 100 -12.81 -14.43 19.92
CA TYR A 100 -13.97 -14.05 19.10
C TYR A 100 -13.71 -14.14 17.60
N THR A 101 -14.64 -14.77 16.91
CA THR A 101 -14.78 -14.72 15.45
C THR A 101 -16.27 -14.57 15.14
N ALA A 102 -16.63 -13.58 14.32
CA ALA A 102 -18.01 -13.25 14.04
C ALA A 102 -18.73 -14.41 13.33
N VAL A 103 -20.03 -14.56 13.59
CA VAL A 103 -20.85 -15.65 13.01
C VAL A 103 -20.82 -15.61 11.47
N SER A 104 -20.77 -14.43 10.87
CA SER A 104 -20.63 -14.25 9.41
C SER A 104 -19.32 -14.83 8.86
N ILE A 105 -18.24 -14.79 9.64
CA ILE A 105 -16.95 -15.40 9.28
C ILE A 105 -17.00 -16.91 9.51
N LEU A 106 -17.59 -17.35 10.62
CA LEU A 106 -17.77 -18.77 10.93
C LEU A 106 -18.67 -19.51 9.93
N ALA A 107 -19.58 -18.79 9.27
CA ALA A 107 -20.41 -19.34 8.20
C ALA A 107 -19.61 -19.77 6.95
N GLY A 108 -18.33 -19.41 6.85
CA GLY A 108 -17.44 -19.82 5.77
C GLY A 108 -17.79 -19.24 4.40
N PRO A 109 -18.02 -17.93 4.25
CA PRO A 109 -18.13 -17.33 2.92
C PRO A 109 -16.82 -17.51 2.13
N SER A 110 -16.89 -17.42 0.80
CA SER A 110 -15.74 -17.68 -0.09
C SER A 110 -14.49 -16.81 0.21
N TRP A 111 -14.69 -15.63 0.78
CA TRP A 111 -13.64 -14.70 1.15
C TRP A 111 -13.06 -14.92 2.56
N ALA A 112 -13.60 -15.85 3.35
CA ALA A 112 -13.12 -16.18 4.68
C ALA A 112 -12.39 -17.52 4.71
N ASP A 113 -11.32 -17.60 5.51
CA ASP A 113 -10.63 -18.86 5.75
C ASP A 113 -11.48 -19.82 6.62
N PRO A 114 -11.23 -21.14 6.55
CA PRO A 114 -11.66 -22.08 7.58
C PRO A 114 -11.10 -21.74 8.98
N GLN A 115 -11.60 -22.41 10.02
CA GLN A 115 -10.96 -22.36 11.34
C GLN A 115 -9.60 -23.05 11.29
N ILE A 116 -8.66 -22.61 12.14
CA ILE A 116 -7.26 -23.05 12.04
C ILE A 116 -7.08 -24.57 12.27
N ASN A 117 -7.99 -25.19 13.00
CA ASN A 117 -7.98 -26.62 13.31
C ASN A 117 -8.87 -27.46 12.38
N ASP A 118 -9.47 -26.84 11.36
CA ASP A 118 -10.32 -27.57 10.41
C ASP A 118 -9.48 -28.52 9.57
N LYS A 119 -9.99 -29.75 9.41
CA LYS A 119 -9.30 -30.78 8.63
C LYS A 119 -9.13 -30.32 7.19
N GLY A 120 -7.89 -30.37 6.70
CA GLY A 120 -7.56 -29.99 5.32
C GLY A 120 -7.27 -28.49 5.13
N PHE A 121 -7.41 -27.66 6.17
CA PHE A 121 -6.90 -26.30 6.13
C PHE A 121 -5.44 -26.27 6.60
N SER A 122 -4.52 -25.95 5.68
CA SER A 122 -3.08 -25.89 5.95
C SER A 122 -2.49 -24.63 5.29
N PRO A 123 -2.75 -23.45 5.87
CA PRO A 123 -2.38 -22.18 5.27
C PRO A 123 -0.86 -21.99 5.21
N LYS A 124 -0.39 -21.41 4.10
CA LYS A 124 1.03 -21.06 3.89
C LYS A 124 1.32 -19.63 4.33
N PHE A 125 1.46 -19.43 5.63
CA PHE A 125 1.74 -18.10 6.21
C PHE A 125 3.09 -17.54 5.78
N ASN A 126 3.16 -16.21 5.64
CA ASN A 126 4.31 -15.47 5.09
C ASN A 126 4.65 -15.83 3.63
N GLU A 127 3.70 -16.38 2.88
CA GLU A 127 3.86 -16.77 1.48
C GLU A 127 2.63 -16.37 0.66
N ARG A 128 2.72 -16.51 -0.67
CA ARG A 128 1.53 -16.53 -1.52
C ARG A 128 0.93 -17.94 -1.49
N ASP A 129 -0.30 -18.05 -0.98
CA ASP A 129 -1.01 -19.31 -0.78
C ASP A 129 -2.14 -19.47 -1.81
N GLY A 130 -1.77 -19.88 -3.02
CA GLY A 130 -2.69 -19.89 -4.17
C GLY A 130 -3.11 -18.47 -4.55
N GLU A 131 -4.41 -18.18 -4.45
CA GLU A 131 -4.99 -16.87 -4.71
C GLU A 131 -4.95 -15.93 -3.50
N VAL A 132 -4.62 -16.43 -2.33
CA VAL A 132 -4.55 -15.65 -1.09
C VAL A 132 -3.12 -15.17 -0.86
N GLU A 133 -2.92 -13.85 -0.86
CA GLU A 133 -1.67 -13.25 -0.41
C GLU A 133 -1.63 -13.29 1.12
N ARG A 134 -0.71 -14.08 1.69
CA ARG A 134 -0.50 -14.16 3.14
C ARG A 134 0.78 -13.47 3.58
N ARG A 135 1.56 -12.87 2.68
CA ARG A 135 2.74 -12.08 3.06
C ARG A 135 2.28 -10.74 3.63
N SER A 136 2.77 -10.42 4.82
CA SER A 136 2.62 -9.06 5.34
C SER A 136 3.51 -8.10 4.56
N LEU A 137 2.98 -6.90 4.34
CA LEU A 137 3.67 -5.76 3.76
C LEU A 137 4.71 -5.16 4.72
N ASN A 138 4.72 -5.59 5.99
CA ASN A 138 5.69 -5.21 7.02
C ASN A 138 6.79 -6.25 7.26
N GLY A 139 6.87 -7.29 6.44
CA GLY A 139 7.83 -8.38 6.58
C GLY A 139 7.25 -9.62 7.23
N LEU A 140 8.10 -10.45 7.83
CA LEU A 140 7.66 -11.72 8.42
C LEU A 140 6.90 -11.48 9.73
N TYR A 141 5.78 -12.17 9.90
CA TYR A 141 5.07 -12.28 11.18
C TYR A 141 5.26 -13.68 11.78
N MET A 142 5.24 -13.72 13.11
CA MET A 142 5.35 -14.97 13.85
C MET A 142 4.07 -15.79 13.72
N VAL A 143 4.22 -17.11 13.64
CA VAL A 143 3.13 -18.08 13.75
C VAL A 143 3.34 -18.88 15.03
N GLU A 144 2.35 -18.89 15.91
CA GLU A 144 2.38 -19.61 17.18
C GLU A 144 1.10 -20.41 17.34
N ASN A 145 1.22 -21.69 17.74
CA ASN A 145 0.09 -22.61 17.86
C ASN A 145 -0.76 -22.67 16.58
N GLY A 146 -0.07 -22.62 15.43
CA GLY A 146 -0.70 -22.63 14.11
C GLY A 146 -1.35 -21.31 13.69
N ARG A 147 -1.33 -20.25 14.51
CA ARG A 147 -2.01 -18.98 14.22
C ARG A 147 -1.01 -17.84 14.06
N PRO A 148 -1.24 -16.87 13.16
CA PRO A 148 -0.44 -15.65 13.08
C PRO A 148 -0.50 -14.87 14.40
N ARG A 149 0.59 -14.16 14.71
CA ARG A 149 0.63 -13.11 15.74
C ARG A 149 0.69 -11.75 15.06
N ASN A 150 -0.21 -10.86 15.47
CA ASN A 150 -0.26 -9.48 15.01
C ASN A 150 1.10 -8.80 15.19
N PRO A 151 1.71 -8.24 14.13
CA PRO A 151 3.08 -7.75 14.16
C PRO A 151 3.26 -6.53 15.06
N VAL A 152 2.18 -5.83 15.41
CA VAL A 152 2.22 -4.62 16.24
C VAL A 152 2.02 -4.91 17.72
N GLY A 153 1.45 -6.06 18.09
CA GLY A 153 1.31 -6.45 19.50
C GLY A 153 0.00 -7.15 19.84
N ARG A 154 -0.19 -7.33 21.15
CA ARG A 154 -1.42 -7.81 21.77
C ARG A 154 -2.55 -6.82 21.59
N THR A 155 -3.74 -7.34 21.34
CA THR A 155 -4.98 -6.57 21.15
C THR A 155 -6.05 -6.88 22.20
N GLY A 156 -5.79 -7.84 23.09
CA GLY A 156 -6.77 -8.31 24.08
C GLY A 156 -7.84 -9.23 23.51
N LEU A 157 -7.74 -9.64 22.25
CA LEU A 157 -8.71 -10.49 21.57
C LEU A 157 -8.04 -11.43 20.57
N THR A 158 -8.24 -12.73 20.74
CA THR A 158 -7.84 -13.78 19.78
C THR A 158 -9.02 -14.13 18.86
N GLY A 159 -8.73 -14.85 17.79
CA GLY A 159 -9.72 -15.11 16.73
C GLY A 159 -9.52 -14.17 15.57
N ARG A 160 -10.49 -14.14 14.66
CA ARG A 160 -10.43 -13.24 13.50
C ARG A 160 -11.38 -12.05 13.62
N GLY A 161 -12.28 -12.06 14.61
CA GLY A 161 -13.35 -11.08 14.70
C GLY A 161 -14.14 -11.02 13.39
N LEU A 162 -14.16 -9.87 12.72
CA LEU A 162 -14.80 -9.63 11.43
C LEU A 162 -13.90 -9.85 10.21
N LEU A 163 -12.63 -10.22 10.40
CA LEU A 163 -11.70 -10.40 9.29
C LEU A 163 -11.79 -11.81 8.71
N GLY A 164 -11.75 -11.92 7.39
CA GLY A 164 -11.90 -13.20 6.69
C GLY A 164 -10.66 -14.07 6.83
N ARG A 165 -9.47 -13.49 6.73
CA ARG A 165 -8.20 -14.22 6.67
C ARG A 165 -7.50 -14.27 8.03
N TRP A 166 -6.82 -15.38 8.30
CA TRP A 166 -5.81 -15.42 9.35
C TRP A 166 -4.57 -14.65 8.88
N GLY A 167 -4.05 -13.76 9.73
CA GLY A 167 -2.91 -12.90 9.41
C GLY A 167 -3.33 -11.60 8.72
N PRO A 168 -2.58 -11.11 7.70
CA PRO A 168 -2.91 -9.87 7.02
C PRO A 168 -4.18 -10.00 6.18
N ASN A 169 -5.03 -8.98 6.23
CA ASN A 169 -6.19 -8.79 5.39
C ASN A 169 -5.94 -7.52 4.57
N HIS A 170 -5.63 -7.71 3.29
CA HIS A 170 -5.16 -6.64 2.41
C HIS A 170 -6.31 -5.81 1.88
N ALA A 171 -6.16 -4.50 1.98
CA ALA A 171 -6.98 -3.47 1.38
C ALA A 171 -6.15 -2.60 0.42
N ALA A 172 -6.83 -1.76 -0.35
CA ALA A 172 -6.19 -0.71 -1.14
C ALA A 172 -6.95 0.61 -0.96
N ASP A 173 -6.20 1.70 -0.77
CA ASP A 173 -6.74 3.03 -0.46
C ASP A 173 -6.37 4.05 -1.56
N PRO A 174 -7.27 4.33 -2.53
CA PRO A 174 -7.04 5.33 -3.56
C PRO A 174 -7.22 6.75 -3.01
N VAL A 175 -6.12 7.42 -2.70
CA VAL A 175 -6.11 8.81 -2.24
C VAL A 175 -6.19 9.73 -3.45
N VAL A 176 -7.40 9.98 -3.94
CA VAL A 176 -7.64 10.86 -5.10
C VAL A 176 -7.70 12.32 -4.65
N THR A 177 -6.83 13.16 -5.21
CA THR A 177 -6.64 14.55 -4.79
C THR A 177 -6.68 15.55 -5.95
N ARG A 178 -7.10 16.77 -5.63
CA ARG A 178 -7.00 17.95 -6.52
C ARG A 178 -6.69 19.20 -5.71
N TRP A 179 -6.19 20.24 -6.34
CA TRP A 179 -6.10 21.56 -5.70
C TRP A 179 -7.49 22.15 -5.51
N LYS A 180 -7.73 22.80 -4.36
CA LYS A 180 -8.91 23.66 -4.20
C LYS A 180 -8.78 24.85 -5.15
N ARG A 181 -9.84 25.12 -5.92
CA ARG A 181 -9.90 26.24 -6.86
C ARG A 181 -11.00 27.24 -6.50
N ASP A 182 -10.77 28.51 -6.82
CA ASP A 182 -11.79 29.56 -6.76
C ASP A 182 -12.69 29.55 -8.01
N GLY A 183 -13.67 30.47 -8.07
CA GLY A 183 -14.58 30.59 -9.21
C GLY A 183 -13.91 31.00 -10.53
N SER A 184 -12.64 31.40 -10.51
CA SER A 184 -11.82 31.71 -11.69
C SER A 184 -10.87 30.57 -12.05
N GLY A 185 -10.91 29.45 -11.33
CA GLY A 185 -10.06 28.29 -11.57
C GLY A 185 -8.65 28.41 -10.95
N ASN A 186 -8.36 29.45 -10.16
CA ASN A 186 -7.05 29.61 -9.53
C ASN A 186 -6.95 28.78 -8.25
N LYS A 187 -5.75 28.26 -7.96
CA LYS A 187 -5.48 27.54 -6.71
C LYS A 187 -5.69 28.47 -5.51
N VAL A 188 -6.34 27.97 -4.47
CA VAL A 188 -6.60 28.73 -3.24
C VAL A 188 -5.48 28.49 -2.23
N ALA A 189 -4.76 29.53 -1.87
CA ALA A 189 -3.78 29.52 -0.78
C ALA A 189 -4.44 29.67 0.59
N HIS A 190 -3.98 28.92 1.58
CA HIS A 190 -4.41 29.08 2.97
C HIS A 190 -3.76 30.34 3.57
N PRO A 191 -4.51 31.23 4.25
CA PRO A 191 -4.00 32.53 4.70
C PRO A 191 -2.87 32.43 5.74
N VAL A 192 -2.85 31.37 6.55
CA VAL A 192 -1.83 31.18 7.60
C VAL A 192 -0.50 30.68 7.01
N THR A 193 -0.55 29.66 6.16
CA THR A 193 0.65 28.98 5.68
C THR A 193 1.17 29.51 4.35
N GLY A 194 0.37 30.27 3.61
CA GLY A 194 0.66 30.70 2.23
C GLY A 194 0.65 29.56 1.19
N LYS A 195 0.66 28.30 1.62
CA LYS A 195 0.55 27.09 0.80
C LYS A 195 -0.85 26.86 0.26
N ASN A 196 -0.95 26.24 -0.91
CA ASN A 196 -2.23 25.88 -1.53
C ASN A 196 -2.98 24.83 -0.71
N ILE A 197 -4.31 24.93 -0.69
CA ILE A 197 -5.21 23.97 -0.06
C ILE A 197 -5.42 22.80 -1.01
N LEU A 198 -5.10 21.60 -0.54
CA LEU A 198 -5.36 20.36 -1.25
C LEU A 198 -6.72 19.79 -0.81
N GLN A 199 -7.47 19.22 -1.74
CA GLN A 199 -8.69 18.47 -1.46
C GLN A 199 -8.48 17.00 -1.77
N PHE A 200 -9.17 16.11 -1.05
CA PHE A 200 -9.29 14.71 -1.41
C PHE A 200 -10.75 14.26 -1.43
N VAL A 201 -11.03 13.18 -2.16
CA VAL A 201 -12.33 12.53 -2.12
C VAL A 201 -12.43 11.68 -0.85
N ALA A 202 -13.45 11.94 -0.05
CA ALA A 202 -13.73 11.16 1.16
C ALA A 202 -15.16 10.61 1.12
N ILE A 203 -15.32 9.42 1.67
CA ILE A 203 -16.63 8.82 1.94
C ILE A 203 -16.94 8.82 3.43
N LYS A 204 -18.21 8.91 3.78
CA LYS A 204 -18.69 8.70 5.15
C LYS A 204 -19.24 7.29 5.24
N ARG A 205 -18.54 6.40 5.95
CA ARG A 205 -18.90 4.99 6.05
C ARG A 205 -20.28 4.82 6.69
N ARG A 206 -21.12 3.91 6.19
CA ARG A 206 -22.45 3.65 6.78
C ARG A 206 -22.39 3.00 8.15
N ASP A 207 -21.36 2.19 8.39
CA ASP A 207 -21.27 1.34 9.58
C ASP A 207 -20.85 2.07 10.86
N CYS A 208 -19.93 3.03 10.76
CA CYS A 208 -19.45 3.82 11.90
C CYS A 208 -19.74 5.32 11.79
N GLY A 209 -20.14 5.81 10.61
CA GLY A 209 -20.36 7.24 10.39
C GLY A 209 -19.08 8.07 10.40
N GLU A 210 -17.91 7.46 10.29
CA GLU A 210 -16.62 8.16 10.18
C GLU A 210 -16.29 8.48 8.71
N TRP A 211 -15.56 9.57 8.48
CA TRP A 211 -15.02 9.90 7.16
C TRP A 211 -13.76 9.07 6.90
N ALA A 212 -13.63 8.54 5.69
CA ALA A 212 -12.52 7.68 5.29
C ALA A 212 -12.11 7.94 3.84
N ILE A 213 -10.96 7.39 3.46
CA ILE A 213 -10.56 7.24 2.06
C ILE A 213 -11.48 6.16 1.46
N PRO A 214 -11.97 6.31 0.21
CA PRO A 214 -12.81 5.32 -0.47
C PRO A 214 -11.99 4.11 -0.92
N GLY A 215 -11.49 3.35 0.06
CA GLY A 215 -10.77 2.09 -0.15
C GLY A 215 -11.58 0.89 0.33
N GLY A 216 -11.11 -0.28 -0.06
CA GLY A 216 -11.74 -1.55 0.30
C GLY A 216 -10.82 -2.74 0.11
N MET A 217 -11.40 -3.93 0.24
CA MET A 217 -10.64 -5.18 0.31
C MET A 217 -10.09 -5.57 -1.06
N VAL A 218 -8.90 -6.14 -1.08
CA VAL A 218 -8.34 -6.76 -2.29
C VAL A 218 -9.03 -8.10 -2.50
N ASP A 219 -9.65 -8.27 -3.66
CA ASP A 219 -10.30 -9.54 -4.00
C ASP A 219 -9.28 -10.65 -4.25
N PRO A 220 -9.62 -11.93 -4.01
CA PRO A 220 -8.73 -13.06 -4.30
C PRO A 220 -8.22 -13.03 -5.76
N GLY A 221 -6.90 -13.04 -5.92
CA GLY A 221 -6.25 -12.97 -7.24
C GLY A 221 -6.26 -11.59 -7.93
N GLU A 222 -6.91 -10.58 -7.34
CA GLU A 222 -6.94 -9.22 -7.88
C GLU A 222 -5.59 -8.52 -7.73
N LYS A 223 -5.24 -7.68 -8.70
CA LYS A 223 -4.07 -6.78 -8.60
C LYS A 223 -4.46 -5.54 -7.80
N ILE A 224 -3.57 -5.06 -6.93
CA ILE A 224 -3.77 -3.82 -6.16
C ILE A 224 -4.19 -2.64 -7.06
N SER A 225 -3.59 -2.47 -8.23
CA SER A 225 -3.95 -1.38 -9.15
C SER A 225 -5.39 -1.49 -9.69
N ALA A 226 -5.93 -2.71 -9.81
CA ALA A 226 -7.32 -2.93 -10.17
C ALA A 226 -8.23 -2.61 -8.98
N THR A 227 -7.88 -3.07 -7.77
CA THR A 227 -8.59 -2.74 -6.52
C THR A 227 -8.70 -1.23 -6.33
N LEU A 228 -7.60 -0.48 -6.45
CA LEU A 228 -7.59 0.99 -6.30
C LEU A 228 -8.57 1.70 -7.24
N LYS A 229 -8.64 1.26 -8.51
CA LYS A 229 -9.57 1.82 -9.50
C LYS A 229 -11.00 1.42 -9.18
N ARG A 230 -11.24 0.13 -8.94
CA ARG A 230 -12.56 -0.44 -8.64
C ARG A 230 -13.18 0.21 -7.41
N GLU A 231 -12.46 0.22 -6.28
CA GLU A 231 -12.94 0.80 -5.02
C GLU A 231 -13.28 2.28 -5.18
N PHE A 232 -12.44 3.06 -5.87
CA PHE A 232 -12.77 4.46 -6.13
C PHE A 232 -14.05 4.62 -6.97
N GLU A 233 -14.19 3.83 -8.04
CA GLU A 233 -15.35 3.88 -8.92
C GLU A 233 -16.64 3.40 -8.23
N GLU A 234 -16.57 2.35 -7.42
CA GLU A 234 -17.72 1.79 -6.71
C GLU A 234 -18.15 2.71 -5.56
N GLU A 235 -17.22 3.12 -4.69
CA GLU A 235 -17.53 3.84 -3.44
C GLU A 235 -17.77 5.33 -3.63
N ALA A 236 -17.01 5.97 -4.53
CA ALA A 236 -17.06 7.42 -4.71
C ALA A 236 -17.83 7.87 -5.95
N LEU A 237 -18.08 6.96 -6.89
CA LEU A 237 -18.78 7.25 -8.15
C LEU A 237 -20.01 6.35 -8.37
N ASN A 238 -20.38 5.49 -7.42
CA ASN A 238 -21.53 4.58 -7.51
C ASN A 238 -21.58 3.79 -8.83
N SER A 239 -20.42 3.34 -9.33
CA SER A 239 -20.32 2.73 -10.65
C SER A 239 -21.20 1.49 -10.79
N LEU A 240 -21.45 0.73 -9.72
CA LEU A 240 -22.31 -0.47 -9.73
C LEU A 240 -23.75 -0.18 -10.19
N GLN A 241 -24.26 1.03 -9.97
CA GLN A 241 -25.61 1.44 -10.37
C GLN A 241 -25.66 2.17 -11.71
N LYS A 242 -24.51 2.37 -12.38
CA LYS A 242 -24.40 3.10 -13.65
C LYS A 242 -24.57 2.19 -14.86
N SER A 243 -25.11 2.76 -15.94
CA SER A 243 -25.23 2.09 -17.24
C SER A 243 -23.85 1.79 -17.84
N PRO A 244 -23.74 0.84 -18.79
CA PRO A 244 -22.48 0.59 -19.51
C PRO A 244 -21.91 1.85 -20.17
N GLU A 245 -22.75 2.74 -20.70
CA GLU A 245 -22.35 3.99 -21.35
C GLU A 245 -21.79 4.99 -20.33
N GLU A 246 -22.45 5.14 -19.18
CA GLU A 246 -21.96 5.98 -18.08
C GLU A 246 -20.61 5.48 -17.55
N LYS A 247 -20.46 4.16 -17.40
CA LYS A 247 -19.18 3.54 -17.01
C LYS A 247 -18.08 3.82 -18.02
N ALA A 248 -18.36 3.73 -19.31
CA ALA A 248 -17.38 4.01 -20.36
C ALA A 248 -16.94 5.48 -20.34
N GLU A 249 -17.83 6.42 -20.06
CA GLU A 249 -17.46 7.84 -19.94
C GLU A 249 -16.65 8.11 -18.67
N LEU A 250 -17.02 7.52 -17.53
CA LEU A 250 -16.20 7.59 -16.31
C LEU A 250 -14.81 7.01 -16.53
N GLU A 251 -14.72 5.84 -17.17
CA GLU A 251 -13.44 5.23 -17.49
C GLU A 251 -12.60 6.15 -18.36
N LYS A 252 -13.18 6.75 -19.40
CA LYS A 252 -12.49 7.71 -20.28
C LYS A 252 -12.02 8.96 -19.52
N GLN A 253 -12.85 9.50 -18.63
CA GLN A 253 -12.53 10.68 -17.81
C GLN A 253 -11.39 10.39 -16.83
N LEU A 254 -11.41 9.22 -16.17
CA LEU A 254 -10.43 8.82 -15.16
C LEU A 254 -9.19 8.15 -15.74
N HIS A 255 -9.23 7.71 -17.01
CA HIS A 255 -8.14 6.99 -17.65
C HIS A 255 -6.83 7.78 -17.64
N LYS A 256 -6.88 9.11 -17.78
CA LYS A 256 -5.68 9.96 -17.64
C LYS A 256 -5.16 9.91 -16.20
N LEU A 257 -6.03 10.16 -15.21
CA LEU A 257 -5.69 10.20 -13.79
C LEU A 257 -4.99 8.92 -13.30
N PHE A 258 -5.51 7.74 -13.63
CA PHE A 258 -4.92 6.47 -13.18
C PHE A 258 -3.67 6.03 -13.96
N ARG A 259 -3.36 6.70 -15.08
CA ARG A 259 -2.16 6.42 -15.90
C ARG A 259 -1.03 7.42 -15.69
N GLU A 260 -1.34 8.60 -15.18
CA GLU A 260 -0.34 9.59 -14.79
C GLU A 260 0.53 9.09 -13.63
N GLU A 261 1.61 9.82 -13.39
CA GLU A 261 2.52 9.52 -12.30
C GLU A 261 1.77 9.57 -10.97
N HIS A 262 1.76 8.43 -10.29
CA HIS A 262 1.20 8.23 -8.97
C HIS A 262 2.30 7.73 -8.05
N PHE A 263 2.10 7.87 -6.74
CA PHE A 263 3.06 7.36 -5.77
C PHE A 263 2.36 6.62 -4.64
N VAL A 264 3.04 5.59 -4.14
CA VAL A 264 2.64 4.86 -2.94
C VAL A 264 2.86 5.78 -1.73
N VAL A 265 1.77 6.15 -1.07
CA VAL A 265 1.77 6.97 0.14
C VAL A 265 2.21 6.13 1.33
N TYR A 266 1.64 4.93 1.44
CA TYR A 266 1.83 4.04 2.57
C TYR A 266 1.62 2.59 2.14
N ARG A 267 2.38 1.69 2.77
CA ARG A 267 2.24 0.25 2.58
C ARG A 267 2.49 -0.45 3.91
N GLY A 268 1.50 -1.19 4.42
CA GLY A 268 1.65 -1.87 5.70
C GLY A 268 0.41 -1.91 6.58
N TYR A 269 0.67 -2.16 7.86
CA TYR A 269 -0.28 -2.28 8.96
C TYR A 269 -1.15 -1.04 9.16
N VAL A 270 -2.45 -1.26 9.26
CA VAL A 270 -3.43 -0.23 9.58
C VAL A 270 -3.88 -0.41 11.03
N ASP A 271 -3.78 0.64 11.86
CA ASP A 271 -4.39 0.63 13.20
C ASP A 271 -5.92 0.72 13.08
N ASP A 272 -6.54 -0.46 12.93
CA ASP A 272 -7.96 -0.63 12.66
C ASP A 272 -8.65 -1.34 13.85
N PRO A 273 -9.85 -0.89 14.26
CA PRO A 273 -10.58 -1.50 15.38
C PRO A 273 -10.99 -2.96 15.16
N ARG A 274 -10.93 -3.48 13.92
CA ARG A 274 -11.18 -4.89 13.59
C ARG A 274 -9.98 -5.78 13.88
N ASN A 275 -8.79 -5.24 14.12
CA ASN A 275 -7.58 -6.02 14.34
C ASN A 275 -7.69 -6.89 15.60
N THR A 276 -7.16 -8.09 15.53
CA THR A 276 -7.07 -9.06 16.63
C THR A 276 -5.62 -9.46 16.84
N ASP A 277 -5.36 -10.36 17.77
CA ASP A 277 -4.04 -10.99 17.94
C ASP A 277 -3.65 -11.84 16.73
N ASN A 278 -4.61 -12.27 15.91
CA ASN A 278 -4.39 -13.28 14.86
C ASN A 278 -4.81 -12.84 13.45
N ALA A 279 -5.46 -11.69 13.30
CA ALA A 279 -5.83 -11.13 12.02
C ALA A 279 -5.78 -9.59 12.09
N TRP A 280 -5.25 -8.96 11.06
CA TRP A 280 -5.12 -7.50 11.03
C TRP A 280 -5.30 -6.94 9.62
N MET A 281 -5.66 -5.66 9.55
CA MET A 281 -5.72 -4.90 8.32
C MET A 281 -4.34 -4.47 7.87
N GLU A 282 -4.07 -4.62 6.58
CA GLU A 282 -2.96 -3.95 5.89
C GLU A 282 -3.50 -3.26 4.65
N THR A 283 -2.88 -2.14 4.27
CA THR A 283 -3.28 -1.41 3.06
C THR A 283 -2.07 -1.02 2.24
N GLU A 284 -2.32 -0.85 0.94
CA GLU A 284 -1.48 -0.05 0.06
C GLU A 284 -2.27 1.22 -0.32
N ALA A 285 -1.87 2.35 0.25
CA ALA A 285 -2.46 3.64 -0.06
C ALA A 285 -1.66 4.29 -1.19
N VAL A 286 -2.35 4.68 -2.27
CA VAL A 286 -1.74 5.27 -3.46
C VAL A 286 -2.40 6.60 -3.76
N ASN A 287 -1.61 7.63 -3.98
CA ASN A 287 -2.13 8.95 -4.33
C ASN A 287 -2.19 9.12 -5.84
N TYR A 288 -3.38 9.48 -6.31
CA TYR A 288 -3.64 9.93 -7.68
C TYR A 288 -4.00 11.41 -7.61
N HIS A 289 -3.24 12.25 -8.30
CA HIS A 289 -3.37 13.70 -8.19
C HIS A 289 -3.74 14.32 -9.52
N ASP A 290 -4.80 15.14 -9.51
CA ASP A 290 -5.14 16.01 -10.63
C ASP A 290 -4.61 17.42 -10.38
N GLU A 291 -3.48 17.73 -11.02
CA GLU A 291 -2.79 19.01 -10.93
C GLU A 291 -3.58 20.14 -11.62
N THR A 292 -4.28 19.84 -12.72
CA THR A 292 -4.95 20.85 -13.57
C THR A 292 -6.43 21.01 -13.25
N GLY A 293 -7.07 20.00 -12.65
CA GLY A 293 -8.51 19.93 -12.44
C GLY A 293 -9.29 19.36 -13.63
N GLU A 294 -8.61 19.05 -14.75
CA GLU A 294 -9.26 18.60 -15.99
C GLU A 294 -10.07 17.32 -15.82
N ALA A 295 -9.59 16.39 -14.98
CA ALA A 295 -10.24 15.11 -14.77
C ALA A 295 -11.27 15.19 -13.63
N LEU A 296 -10.97 15.95 -12.57
CA LEU A 296 -11.66 15.86 -11.28
C LEU A 296 -12.59 17.03 -10.97
N ASP A 297 -12.53 18.16 -11.68
CA ASP A 297 -13.37 19.33 -11.37
C ASP A 297 -14.85 19.07 -11.60
N ASN A 298 -15.18 18.34 -12.67
CA ASN A 298 -16.54 17.99 -13.07
C ASN A 298 -16.90 16.52 -12.78
N LEU A 299 -16.13 15.83 -11.94
CA LEU A 299 -16.40 14.43 -11.61
C LEU A 299 -17.67 14.34 -10.72
N PRO A 300 -18.74 13.65 -11.16
CA PRO A 300 -19.98 13.56 -10.40
C PRO A 300 -19.83 12.55 -9.26
N LEU A 301 -19.37 13.03 -8.09
CA LEU A 301 -19.28 12.19 -6.90
C LEU A 301 -20.66 11.69 -6.48
N GLU A 302 -20.79 10.38 -6.35
CA GLU A 302 -22.01 9.70 -5.96
C GLU A 302 -21.65 8.56 -5.01
N ALA A 303 -22.26 8.55 -3.81
CA ALA A 303 -21.90 7.58 -2.79
C ALA A 303 -22.36 6.19 -3.23
N GLY A 304 -21.46 5.21 -3.16
CA GLY A 304 -21.76 3.80 -3.40
C GLY A 304 -22.68 3.17 -2.35
N ASP A 305 -22.82 1.86 -2.43
CA ASP A 305 -23.66 1.06 -1.54
C ASP A 305 -23.13 1.03 -0.09
N ASP A 306 -21.82 1.02 0.13
CA ASP A 306 -21.19 1.01 1.45
C ASP A 306 -20.88 2.41 2.02
N ALA A 307 -20.89 3.44 1.15
CA ALA A 307 -20.78 4.85 1.52
C ALA A 307 -22.16 5.50 1.79
N GLY A 308 -22.30 6.22 2.90
CA GLY A 308 -23.51 6.98 3.21
C GLY A 308 -23.50 8.40 2.62
N LYS A 309 -22.30 8.97 2.42
CA LYS A 309 -22.06 10.27 1.79
C LYS A 309 -20.70 10.23 1.10
N VAL A 310 -20.52 11.05 0.07
CA VAL A 310 -19.23 11.29 -0.60
C VAL A 310 -19.06 12.79 -0.82
N LYS A 311 -17.85 13.32 -0.68
CA LYS A 311 -17.53 14.71 -1.05
C LYS A 311 -16.03 14.95 -1.20
N TRP A 312 -15.71 16.06 -1.85
CA TRP A 312 -14.43 16.72 -1.69
C TRP A 312 -14.27 17.30 -0.29
N VAL A 313 -13.14 17.02 0.34
CA VAL A 313 -12.78 17.49 1.69
C VAL A 313 -11.51 18.33 1.59
N ASP A 314 -11.56 19.57 2.06
CA ASP A 314 -10.36 20.39 2.27
C ASP A 314 -9.47 19.72 3.32
N ILE A 315 -8.21 19.48 2.97
CA ILE A 315 -7.27 18.83 3.87
C ILE A 315 -6.77 19.82 4.92
N SER A 316 -6.84 19.39 6.18
CA SER A 316 -6.16 20.04 7.29
C SER A 316 -5.89 19.07 8.44
N GLU A 317 -5.03 19.47 9.38
CA GLU A 317 -4.68 18.67 10.56
C GLU A 317 -5.84 18.39 11.52
N LYS A 318 -6.93 19.17 11.42
CA LYS A 318 -8.13 19.00 12.26
C LYS A 318 -9.06 17.90 11.76
N LEU A 319 -8.79 17.33 10.57
CA LEU A 319 -9.60 16.25 10.02
C LEU A 319 -9.54 15.00 10.90
N LYS A 320 -10.74 14.55 11.30
CA LYS A 320 -10.93 13.27 11.99
C LYS A 320 -11.34 12.23 10.95
N LEU A 321 -10.47 11.26 10.71
CA LEU A 321 -10.69 10.18 9.75
C LEU A 321 -10.64 8.81 10.43
N TYR A 322 -11.28 7.84 9.79
CA TYR A 322 -11.31 6.44 10.20
C TYR A 322 -9.92 5.82 10.28
N ALA A 323 -9.76 4.84 11.17
CA ALA A 323 -8.50 4.15 11.45
C ALA A 323 -7.33 5.16 11.65
N ASN A 324 -6.27 5.03 10.85
CA ASN A 324 -5.15 5.99 10.80
C ASN A 324 -5.07 6.74 9.47
N HIS A 325 -6.19 6.94 8.75
CA HIS A 325 -6.19 7.57 7.42
C HIS A 325 -5.67 9.01 7.45
N SER A 326 -5.80 9.73 8.56
CA SER A 326 -5.23 11.07 8.73
C SER A 326 -3.70 11.09 8.57
N TYR A 327 -3.01 10.00 8.93
CA TYR A 327 -1.58 9.85 8.69
C TYR A 327 -1.26 9.78 7.20
N PHE A 328 -2.04 9.04 6.41
CA PHE A 328 -1.84 8.95 4.96
C PHE A 328 -2.06 10.31 4.30
N ILE A 329 -3.12 11.03 4.67
CA ILE A 329 -3.40 12.37 4.15
C ILE A 329 -2.27 13.34 4.50
N LYS A 330 -1.71 13.27 5.73
CA LYS A 330 -0.54 14.07 6.10
C LYS A 330 0.65 13.82 5.15
N LEU A 331 1.00 12.55 4.91
CA LEU A 331 2.09 12.19 3.99
C LEU A 331 1.85 12.73 2.57
N VAL A 332 0.60 12.72 2.10
CA VAL A 332 0.22 13.32 0.82
C VAL A 332 0.44 14.83 0.82
N THR A 333 0.05 15.55 1.89
CA THR A 333 0.30 17.00 1.98
C THR A 333 1.78 17.36 2.02
N GLU A 334 2.61 16.53 2.69
CA GLU A 334 4.06 16.71 2.72
C GLU A 334 4.65 16.54 1.30
N ARG A 335 4.18 15.54 0.54
CA ARG A 335 4.65 15.29 -0.83
C ARG A 335 4.29 16.44 -1.80
N TRP A 336 3.10 17.00 -1.69
CA TRP A 336 2.62 18.10 -2.56
C TRP A 336 2.93 19.50 -2.03
N GLU A 337 3.64 19.60 -0.90
CA GLU A 337 3.92 20.86 -0.21
C GLU A 337 2.65 21.69 0.08
N ALA A 338 1.54 21.02 0.35
CA ALA A 338 0.23 21.62 0.59
C ALA A 338 0.08 22.17 2.03
N HIS A 339 -0.98 22.93 2.25
CA HIS A 339 -1.42 23.32 3.60
C HIS A 339 -1.72 22.10 4.48
N TRP A 340 -1.38 22.18 5.76
CA TRP A 340 -1.67 21.14 6.77
C TRP A 340 -1.99 21.74 8.14
N THR A 341 -1.08 22.56 8.70
CA THR A 341 -1.19 23.14 10.04
C THR A 341 -2.14 24.32 10.07
N GLU A 342 -3.10 24.32 10.98
CA GLU A 342 -4.14 25.37 11.11
C GLU A 342 -3.90 26.34 12.26
#